data_AF-A0A2D2DJA0-F1
#
_entry.id   AF-A0A2D2DJA0-F1
#
_cell.length_a   1.000
_cell.length_b   1.000
_cell.length_c   1.000
_cell.angle_alpha   90.00
_cell.angle_beta   90.00
_cell.angle_gamma   90.00
#
_symmetry.space_group_name_H-M   'P 1'
#
loop_
_entity.id
_entity.type
_entity.pdbx_description
1 polymer ?
#
loop_
_entity_poly.entity_id
_entity_poly.type
_entity_poly.pdbx_seq_one_letter_code
_entity_poly.pdbx_strand_id
1 'polypeptide(L)'
;MKHPLSALAGALALAFATISAQAADNTVSASQKGNGNSAYAELQDVKGAKATISQVGDSNKVGDAKNPGIFQKKSQDVEAQISQKGKENSAAIRQENSSQANALVSQSGEQNVGTIRQDNDKKSKASLSQDGKKNAATLEQLSVSESQVTAKQSGSDNKIAVKQLDSSHGNASIDQNGSHNNAVATQTKVDFSEANIKQSGNSNTAKAIQKDAQQVGSTITQNGTDNNALTEQSGKKNVSNINQKGNKNQASLTQAGVANESLVSQNGYDNKAQVNQFGTGGKANYSSISQTGNSYSANLTQHGSGNVAGIVQH
;
A
#
# COMPACT_ATOMS: atom_id res chain seq x y z
N MET A 1 28.99 26.36 46.70
CA MET A 1 28.07 26.80 45.63
C MET A 1 27.79 25.61 44.73
N LYS A 2 26.50 25.40 44.46
CA LYS A 2 25.80 24.31 43.76
C LYS A 2 26.59 23.65 42.61
N HIS A 3 26.82 22.33 42.73
CA HIS A 3 26.96 21.46 41.56
C HIS A 3 25.56 21.24 40.96
N PRO A 4 25.34 21.42 39.65
CA PRO A 4 24.08 21.02 39.05
C PRO A 4 24.07 19.48 38.98
N LEU A 5 23.14 18.88 39.72
CA LEU A 5 22.69 17.51 39.48
C LEU A 5 22.13 17.46 38.06
N SER A 6 22.97 17.02 37.12
CA SER A 6 22.54 16.54 35.81
C SER A 6 21.57 15.39 36.07
N ALA A 7 20.28 15.66 35.92
CA ALA A 7 19.25 14.64 35.94
C ALA A 7 19.44 13.73 34.72
N LEU A 8 20.26 12.70 34.90
CA LEU A 8 20.27 11.53 34.03
C LEU A 8 18.93 10.82 34.25
N ALA A 9 17.87 11.29 33.59
CA ALA A 9 16.60 10.60 33.52
C ALA A 9 16.82 9.32 32.71
N GLY A 10 17.17 8.23 33.41
CA GLY A 10 17.20 6.90 32.84
C GLY A 10 15.80 6.50 32.40
N ALA A 11 15.61 6.34 31.09
CA ALA A 11 14.38 5.79 30.53
C ALA A 11 14.24 4.33 30.98
N LEU A 12 13.19 4.03 31.75
CA LEU A 12 12.83 2.68 32.13
C LEU A 12 12.24 1.98 30.89
N ALA A 13 13.05 1.17 30.21
CA ALA A 13 12.64 0.36 29.06
C ALA A 13 11.91 -0.90 29.56
N LEU A 14 10.61 -0.99 29.32
CA LEU A 14 9.81 -2.21 29.56
C LEU A 14 9.38 -2.78 28.22
N ALA A 15 10.28 -3.51 27.57
CA ALA A 15 9.92 -4.41 26.47
C ALA A 15 9.48 -5.75 27.08
N PHE A 16 8.18 -6.04 27.04
CA PHE A 16 7.66 -7.35 27.44
C PHE A 16 7.50 -8.21 26.19
N ALA A 17 8.22 -9.33 26.14
CA ALA A 17 8.00 -10.40 25.19
C ALA A 17 7.50 -11.63 25.96
N THR A 18 6.24 -12.02 25.77
CA THR A 18 5.72 -13.29 26.28
C THR A 18 5.90 -14.35 25.22
N ILE A 19 6.83 -15.28 25.45
CA ILE A 19 7.03 -16.46 24.60
C ILE A 19 6.31 -17.62 25.30
N SER A 20 5.12 -17.98 24.82
CA SER A 20 4.45 -19.19 25.29
C SER A 20 4.90 -20.39 24.45
N ALA A 21 5.78 -21.21 25.04
CA ALA A 21 6.12 -22.60 24.73
C ALA A 21 6.36 -23.05 23.26
N GLN A 22 7.62 -23.38 22.98
CA GLN A 22 8.09 -24.57 22.24
C GLN A 22 8.29 -24.49 20.70
N ALA A 23 9.38 -23.85 20.26
CA ALA A 23 10.23 -24.29 19.13
C ALA A 23 11.56 -23.51 19.13
N ALA A 24 12.66 -24.17 18.75
CA ALA A 24 13.96 -23.54 18.56
C ALA A 24 13.89 -22.39 17.52
N ASP A 25 14.71 -21.35 17.71
CA ASP A 25 15.01 -20.25 16.76
C ASP A 25 14.04 -19.07 16.65
N ASN A 26 13.09 -18.89 17.58
CA ASN A 26 12.32 -17.64 17.65
C ASN A 26 13.16 -16.50 18.24
N THR A 27 13.15 -15.30 17.63
CA THR A 27 13.87 -14.13 18.14
C THR A 27 12.97 -12.90 18.27
N VAL A 28 13.11 -12.19 19.38
CA VAL A 28 12.51 -10.87 19.58
C VAL A 28 13.62 -9.91 19.99
N SER A 29 13.75 -8.79 19.27
CA SER A 29 14.71 -7.73 19.60
C SER A 29 14.01 -6.37 19.61
N ALA A 30 14.34 -5.56 20.61
CA ALA A 30 13.82 -4.20 20.74
C ALA A 30 14.95 -3.25 21.13
N SER A 31 15.07 -2.14 20.41
CA SER A 31 16.01 -1.05 20.70
C SER A 31 15.25 0.28 20.72
N GLN A 32 15.38 1.03 21.80
CA GLN A 32 14.68 2.31 21.99
C GLN A 32 15.68 3.38 22.45
N LYS A 33 15.68 4.54 21.81
CA LYS A 33 16.49 5.70 22.18
C LYS A 33 15.62 6.96 22.20
N GLY A 34 15.56 7.66 23.34
CA GLY A 34 14.73 8.85 23.55
C GLY A 34 13.68 8.61 24.63
N ASN A 35 12.70 9.51 24.75
CA ASN A 35 11.76 9.51 25.88
C ASN A 35 10.36 8.98 25.50
N GLY A 36 9.73 8.18 26.35
CA GLY A 36 8.31 7.81 26.20
C GLY A 36 7.98 6.83 25.07
N ASN A 37 8.97 6.17 24.46
CA ASN A 37 8.73 5.15 23.45
C ASN A 37 8.10 3.89 24.08
N SER A 38 7.15 3.26 23.39
CA SER A 38 6.51 2.00 23.81
C SER A 38 6.64 0.94 22.72
N ALA A 39 6.95 -0.29 23.12
CA ALA A 39 7.12 -1.43 22.23
C ALA A 39 6.59 -2.70 22.90
N TYR A 40 5.76 -3.45 22.19
CA TYR A 40 5.25 -4.75 22.63
C TYR A 40 5.19 -5.72 21.45
N ALA A 41 5.78 -6.89 21.64
CA ALA A 41 5.78 -7.97 20.66
C ALA A 41 5.34 -9.28 21.32
N GLU A 42 4.45 -10.01 20.64
CA GLU A 42 3.88 -11.25 21.14
C GLU A 42 3.92 -12.34 20.07
N LEU A 43 4.47 -13.49 20.47
CA LEU A 43 4.69 -14.67 19.63
C LEU A 43 3.95 -15.86 20.27
N GLN A 44 3.00 -16.46 19.55
CA GLN A 44 2.17 -17.59 20.02
C GLN A 44 2.18 -18.75 19.01
N ASP A 45 2.51 -19.96 19.42
CA ASP A 45 2.50 -21.15 18.56
C ASP A 45 3.32 -20.97 17.25
N VAL A 46 4.51 -20.37 17.36
CA VAL A 46 5.36 -20.03 16.20
C VAL A 46 6.66 -20.82 16.17
N LYS A 47 7.19 -21.03 14.96
CA LYS A 47 8.51 -21.65 14.70
C LYS A 47 9.33 -20.80 13.74
N GLY A 48 10.57 -20.46 14.10
CA GLY A 48 11.46 -19.65 13.27
C GLY A 48 11.00 -18.19 13.08
N ALA A 49 10.16 -17.68 13.98
CA ALA A 49 9.63 -16.33 13.89
C ALA A 49 10.64 -15.28 14.39
N LYS A 50 10.76 -14.17 13.68
CA LYS A 50 11.62 -13.04 14.03
C LYS A 50 10.80 -11.77 14.18
N ALA A 51 10.97 -11.07 15.29
CA ALA A 51 10.38 -9.77 15.55
C ALA A 51 11.46 -8.77 15.94
N THR A 52 11.56 -7.65 15.20
CA THR A 52 12.55 -6.60 15.47
C THR A 52 11.87 -5.25 15.55
N ILE A 53 12.12 -4.53 16.65
CA ILE A 53 11.62 -3.17 16.87
C ILE A 53 12.80 -2.23 17.10
N SER A 54 12.87 -1.13 16.35
CA SER A 54 13.85 -0.06 16.53
C SER A 54 13.14 1.28 16.60
N GLN A 55 13.29 2.02 17.69
CA GLN A 55 12.67 3.33 17.88
C GLN A 55 13.72 4.36 18.29
N VAL A 56 13.76 5.48 17.56
CA VAL A 56 14.65 6.61 17.87
C VAL A 56 13.85 7.90 17.88
N GLY A 57 13.88 8.62 18.99
CA GLY A 57 13.12 9.85 19.22
C GLY A 57 12.12 9.68 20.36
N ASP A 58 11.04 10.45 20.34
CA ASP A 58 10.16 10.60 21.51
C ASP A 58 8.75 10.07 21.24
N SER A 59 8.16 9.40 22.21
CA SER A 59 6.75 8.96 22.21
C SER A 59 6.33 8.11 21.00
N ASN A 60 7.27 7.40 20.36
CA ASN A 60 6.92 6.46 19.30
C ASN A 60 6.27 5.21 19.91
N LYS A 61 5.24 4.66 19.25
CA LYS A 61 4.44 3.53 19.73
C LYS A 61 4.48 2.36 18.74
N VAL A 62 4.93 1.22 19.23
CA VAL A 62 4.79 -0.10 18.60
C VAL A 62 3.93 -0.97 19.52
N GLY A 63 2.64 -0.66 19.54
CA GLY A 63 1.63 -1.34 20.35
C GLY A 63 1.78 -1.21 21.87
N ASP A 64 1.02 -2.02 22.58
CA ASP A 64 1.02 -2.19 24.04
C ASP A 64 0.53 -3.62 24.40
N ALA A 65 0.47 -3.95 25.70
CA ALA A 65 0.06 -5.29 26.15
C ALA A 65 -1.39 -5.67 25.82
N LYS A 66 -2.27 -4.72 25.48
CA LYS A 66 -3.64 -5.00 25.01
C LYS A 66 -3.71 -5.13 23.50
N ASN A 67 -2.88 -4.37 22.78
CA ASN A 67 -2.80 -4.33 21.33
C ASN A 67 -1.33 -4.44 20.90
N PRO A 68 -0.81 -5.67 20.71
CA PRO A 68 0.59 -5.86 20.36
C PRO A 68 0.98 -5.12 19.09
N GLY A 69 2.16 -4.51 19.10
CA GLY A 69 2.71 -3.80 17.94
C GLY A 69 3.32 -4.78 16.95
N ILE A 70 3.85 -5.90 17.43
CA ILE A 70 4.09 -7.08 16.61
C ILE A 70 3.29 -8.23 17.21
N PHE A 71 2.42 -8.85 16.43
CA PHE A 71 1.70 -10.07 16.81
C PHE A 71 1.97 -11.16 15.78
N GLN A 72 2.61 -12.25 16.19
CA GLN A 72 2.87 -13.40 15.34
C GLN A 72 2.23 -14.64 15.97
N LYS A 73 1.28 -15.27 15.28
CA LYS A 73 0.54 -16.42 15.81
C LYS A 73 0.43 -17.57 14.81
N LYS A 74 0.59 -18.81 15.28
CA LYS A 74 0.44 -20.04 14.46
C LYS A 74 1.21 -19.98 13.13
N SER A 75 2.37 -19.35 13.17
CA SER A 75 3.13 -18.96 11.97
C SER A 75 4.51 -19.62 11.93
N GLN A 76 5.03 -19.85 10.73
CA GLN A 76 6.31 -20.49 10.51
C GLN A 76 7.24 -19.62 9.65
N ASP A 77 8.49 -19.44 10.07
CA ASP A 77 9.53 -18.71 9.33
C ASP A 77 9.07 -17.30 8.91
N VAL A 78 8.35 -16.61 9.81
CA VAL A 78 7.82 -15.26 9.58
C VAL A 78 8.74 -14.19 10.17
N GLU A 79 8.86 -13.06 9.48
CA GLU A 79 9.66 -11.93 9.94
C GLU A 79 8.83 -10.64 9.99
N ALA A 80 8.86 -9.96 11.13
CA ALA A 80 8.23 -8.68 11.37
C ALA A 80 9.28 -7.67 11.84
N GLN A 81 9.42 -6.57 11.11
CA GLN A 81 10.37 -5.50 11.44
C GLN A 81 9.67 -4.15 11.47
N ILE A 82 9.85 -3.42 12.57
CA ILE A 82 9.35 -2.05 12.74
C ILE A 82 10.52 -1.13 13.09
N SER A 83 10.72 -0.09 12.28
CA SER A 83 11.69 0.98 12.51
C SER A 83 10.98 2.33 12.53
N GLN A 84 11.13 3.09 13.61
CA GLN A 84 10.53 4.41 13.77
C GLN A 84 11.58 5.44 14.17
N LYS A 85 11.60 6.57 13.46
CA LYS A 85 12.45 7.71 13.77
C LYS A 85 11.62 8.99 13.87
N GLY A 86 11.75 9.73 14.96
CA GLY A 86 11.08 11.01 15.17
C GLY A 86 10.12 10.97 16.34
N LYS A 87 8.94 11.60 16.20
CA LYS A 87 8.01 11.81 17.31
C LYS A 87 6.64 11.20 17.04
N GLU A 88 6.05 10.57 18.06
CA GLU A 88 4.64 10.14 18.03
C GLU A 88 4.26 9.23 16.84
N ASN A 89 5.22 8.54 16.22
CA ASN A 89 4.88 7.59 15.15
C ASN A 89 4.25 6.35 15.77
N SER A 90 3.25 5.76 15.11
CA SER A 90 2.58 4.53 15.52
C SER A 90 2.68 3.46 14.43
N ALA A 91 3.11 2.26 14.81
CA ALA A 91 3.21 1.13 13.88
C ALA A 91 2.70 -0.17 14.49
N ALA A 92 2.11 -1.01 13.64
CA ALA A 92 1.70 -2.37 14.00
C ALA A 92 1.89 -3.36 12.84
N ILE A 93 2.32 -4.57 13.17
CA ILE A 93 2.42 -5.71 12.27
C ILE A 93 1.71 -6.89 12.93
N ARG A 94 0.80 -7.52 12.20
CA ARG A 94 0.09 -8.73 12.62
C ARG A 94 0.26 -9.81 11.56
N GLN A 95 0.80 -10.96 11.94
CA GLN A 95 1.00 -12.13 11.09
C GLN A 95 0.35 -13.35 11.74
N GLU A 96 -0.70 -13.90 11.14
CA GLU A 96 -1.41 -15.07 11.67
C GLU A 96 -1.46 -16.19 10.65
N ASN A 97 -1.31 -17.43 11.12
CA ASN A 97 -1.40 -18.64 10.28
C ASN A 97 -0.52 -18.58 9.02
N SER A 98 0.58 -17.83 9.06
CA SER A 98 1.35 -17.46 7.88
C SER A 98 2.68 -18.22 7.83
N SER A 99 3.17 -18.51 6.63
CA SER A 99 4.42 -19.23 6.42
C SER A 99 5.35 -18.46 5.47
N GLN A 100 6.61 -18.24 5.86
CA GLN A 100 7.59 -17.51 5.04
C GLN A 100 7.11 -16.09 4.67
N ALA A 101 6.35 -15.44 5.56
CA ALA A 101 5.78 -14.12 5.34
C ALA A 101 6.65 -13.03 6.00
N ASN A 102 6.94 -11.97 5.26
CA ASN A 102 7.80 -10.88 5.70
C ASN A 102 7.04 -9.56 5.71
N ALA A 103 7.06 -8.86 6.85
CA ALA A 103 6.43 -7.56 7.05
C ALA A 103 7.45 -6.54 7.55
N LEU A 104 7.52 -5.39 6.88
CA LEU A 104 8.42 -4.29 7.25
C LEU A 104 7.64 -2.98 7.31
N VAL A 105 7.72 -2.27 8.44
CA VAL A 105 7.26 -0.89 8.58
C VAL A 105 8.46 0.00 8.93
N SER A 106 8.71 1.02 8.09
CA SER A 106 9.70 2.06 8.35
C SER A 106 9.01 3.42 8.35
N GLN A 107 9.17 4.18 9.42
CA GLN A 107 8.55 5.50 9.58
C GLN A 107 9.59 6.52 10.02
N SER A 108 9.57 7.69 9.39
CA SER A 108 10.39 8.85 9.71
C SER A 108 9.52 10.10 9.81
N GLY A 109 9.72 10.90 10.86
CA GLY A 109 9.01 12.16 11.05
C GLY A 109 8.04 12.14 12.23
N GLU A 110 6.86 12.73 12.06
CA GLU A 110 5.93 13.01 13.16
C GLU A 110 4.55 12.38 12.91
N GLN A 111 3.98 11.70 13.90
CA GLN A 111 2.59 11.24 13.88
C GLN A 111 2.21 10.33 12.69
N ASN A 112 3.17 9.64 12.07
CA ASN A 112 2.85 8.70 11.01
C ASN A 112 2.24 7.43 11.59
N VAL A 113 1.24 6.86 10.92
CA VAL A 113 0.55 5.63 11.32
C VAL A 113 0.69 4.57 10.24
N GLY A 114 1.21 3.39 10.59
CA GLY A 114 1.51 2.33 9.64
C GLY A 114 1.11 0.96 10.16
N THR A 115 0.24 0.27 9.45
CA THR A 115 -0.27 -1.04 9.87
C THR A 115 -0.11 -2.06 8.75
N ILE A 116 0.42 -3.24 9.07
CA ILE A 116 0.46 -4.39 8.17
C ILE A 116 -0.28 -5.56 8.82
N ARG A 117 -1.16 -6.21 8.07
CA ARG A 117 -1.82 -7.45 8.46
C ARG A 117 -1.62 -8.51 7.37
N GLN A 118 -1.05 -9.64 7.75
CA GLN A 118 -0.89 -10.84 6.94
C GLN A 118 -1.61 -11.99 7.65
N ASP A 119 -2.54 -12.68 6.99
CA ASP A 119 -3.31 -13.77 7.59
C ASP A 119 -3.54 -14.90 6.59
N ASN A 120 -3.09 -16.10 6.95
CA ASN A 120 -3.05 -17.29 6.08
C ASN A 120 -2.15 -17.13 4.84
N ASP A 121 -1.11 -16.30 4.94
CA ASP A 121 -0.25 -15.99 3.80
C ASP A 121 0.92 -16.97 3.65
N LYS A 122 1.34 -17.21 2.40
CA LYS A 122 2.50 -18.05 2.08
C LYS A 122 3.50 -17.28 1.22
N LYS A 123 4.77 -17.24 1.63
CA LYS A 123 5.85 -16.57 0.86
C LYS A 123 5.52 -15.14 0.42
N SER A 124 4.81 -14.40 1.25
CA SER A 124 4.28 -13.07 0.89
C SER A 124 5.02 -11.96 1.62
N LYS A 125 5.18 -10.81 0.96
CA LYS A 125 5.94 -9.67 1.48
C LYS A 125 5.08 -8.42 1.51
N ALA A 126 5.04 -7.75 2.66
CA ALA A 126 4.45 -6.44 2.83
C ALA A 126 5.51 -5.44 3.33
N SER A 127 5.68 -4.33 2.62
CA SER A 127 6.64 -3.29 2.99
C SER A 127 5.97 -1.93 2.97
N LEU A 128 6.08 -1.20 4.07
CA LEU A 128 5.58 0.16 4.23
C LEU A 128 6.72 1.10 4.61
N SER A 129 6.86 2.20 3.87
CA SER A 129 7.76 3.30 4.17
C SER A 129 7.00 4.63 4.22
N GLN A 130 7.12 5.38 5.31
CA GLN A 130 6.48 6.68 5.48
C GLN A 130 7.52 7.72 5.93
N ASP A 131 7.58 8.85 5.24
CA ASP A 131 8.45 9.97 5.62
C ASP A 131 7.65 11.28 5.67
N GLY A 132 7.68 11.97 6.80
CA GLY A 132 7.00 13.25 6.97
C GLY A 132 6.00 13.24 8.12
N LYS A 133 4.83 13.87 7.94
CA LYS A 133 3.90 14.16 9.03
C LYS A 133 2.51 13.58 8.82
N LYS A 134 1.93 12.92 9.82
CA LYS A 134 0.53 12.45 9.80
C LYS A 134 0.15 11.56 8.61
N ASN A 135 1.14 10.93 7.99
CA ASN A 135 0.90 9.99 6.91
C ASN A 135 0.29 8.71 7.48
N ALA A 136 -0.71 8.12 6.81
CA ALA A 136 -1.38 6.91 7.25
C ALA A 136 -1.31 5.81 6.18
N ALA A 137 -0.97 4.60 6.56
CA ALA A 137 -0.97 3.46 5.64
C ALA A 137 -1.45 2.18 6.28
N THR A 138 -2.26 1.44 5.54
CA THR A 138 -2.72 0.10 5.89
C THR A 138 -2.47 -0.85 4.73
N LEU A 139 -1.73 -1.93 4.99
CA LEU A 139 -1.53 -3.03 4.04
C LEU A 139 -2.15 -4.30 4.62
N GLU A 140 -3.12 -4.87 3.91
CA GLU A 140 -3.74 -6.14 4.25
C GLU A 140 -3.47 -7.17 3.16
N GLN A 141 -2.92 -8.31 3.53
CA GLN A 141 -2.76 -9.50 2.72
C GLN A 141 -3.48 -10.65 3.44
N LEU A 142 -4.45 -11.27 2.78
CA LEU A 142 -5.33 -12.27 3.38
C LEU A 142 -5.45 -13.47 2.45
N SER A 143 -5.00 -14.63 2.92
CA SER A 143 -5.01 -15.89 2.15
C SER A 143 -4.28 -15.74 0.82
N VAL A 144 -3.13 -15.05 0.82
CA VAL A 144 -2.35 -14.84 -0.41
C VAL A 144 -1.11 -15.72 -0.47
N SER A 145 -0.64 -16.00 -1.69
CA SER A 145 0.61 -16.72 -1.92
C SER A 145 1.54 -15.98 -2.87
N GLU A 146 2.84 -16.01 -2.58
CA GLU A 146 3.90 -15.46 -3.46
C GLU A 146 3.61 -14.02 -3.93
N SER A 147 2.99 -13.22 -3.05
CA SER A 147 2.48 -11.87 -3.38
C SER A 147 3.24 -10.78 -2.65
N GLN A 148 3.44 -9.64 -3.30
CA GLN A 148 4.18 -8.51 -2.76
C GLN A 148 3.33 -7.23 -2.73
N VAL A 149 3.31 -6.58 -1.57
CA VAL A 149 2.78 -5.22 -1.40
C VAL A 149 3.89 -4.28 -1.00
N THR A 150 4.04 -3.18 -1.72
CA THR A 150 4.94 -2.08 -1.35
C THR A 150 4.18 -0.77 -1.33
N ALA A 151 4.25 -0.05 -0.22
CA ALA A 151 3.68 1.29 -0.09
C ALA A 151 4.74 2.26 0.40
N LYS A 152 4.87 3.38 -0.31
CA LYS A 152 5.74 4.49 0.05
C LYS A 152 4.93 5.78 0.05
N GLN A 153 5.06 6.56 1.11
CA GLN A 153 4.50 7.91 1.15
C GLN A 153 5.49 8.91 1.75
N SER A 154 5.57 10.08 1.14
CA SER A 154 6.36 11.22 1.61
C SER A 154 5.52 12.50 1.65
N GLY A 155 5.71 13.33 2.67
CA GLY A 155 5.02 14.61 2.83
C GLY A 155 4.05 14.60 4.01
N SER A 156 2.85 15.18 3.85
CA SER A 156 1.92 15.33 4.98
C SER A 156 0.51 14.82 4.71
N ASP A 157 -0.12 14.19 5.70
CA ASP A 157 -1.54 13.82 5.65
C ASP A 157 -1.93 12.90 4.46
N ASN A 158 -0.98 12.17 3.89
CA ASN A 158 -1.26 11.20 2.82
C ASN A 158 -1.86 9.92 3.40
N LYS A 159 -2.66 9.22 2.60
CA LYS A 159 -3.36 7.98 2.96
C LYS A 159 -3.15 6.92 1.89
N ILE A 160 -2.65 5.76 2.32
CA ILE A 160 -2.53 4.56 1.49
C ILE A 160 -3.34 3.42 2.10
N ALA A 161 -4.14 2.75 1.27
CA ALA A 161 -4.71 1.46 1.61
C ALA A 161 -4.41 0.44 0.50
N VAL A 162 -3.80 -0.68 0.87
CA VAL A 162 -3.65 -1.83 -0.04
C VAL A 162 -4.33 -3.03 0.58
N LYS A 163 -5.15 -3.72 -0.21
CA LYS A 163 -5.79 -4.97 0.18
C LYS A 163 -5.63 -6.02 -0.89
N GLN A 164 -4.99 -7.13 -0.55
CA GLN A 164 -4.94 -8.35 -1.36
C GLN A 164 -5.71 -9.47 -0.64
N LEU A 165 -6.60 -10.15 -1.36
CA LEU A 165 -7.44 -11.22 -0.84
C LEU A 165 -7.46 -12.41 -1.81
N ASP A 166 -7.26 -13.62 -1.30
CA ASP A 166 -7.35 -14.88 -2.06
C ASP A 166 -6.53 -14.88 -3.36
N SER A 167 -5.34 -14.30 -3.35
CA SER A 167 -4.57 -13.99 -4.56
C SER A 167 -3.22 -14.70 -4.59
N SER A 168 -2.72 -15.02 -5.79
CA SER A 168 -1.39 -15.58 -6.02
C SER A 168 -0.57 -14.69 -6.95
N HIS A 169 0.72 -14.51 -6.69
CA HIS A 169 1.60 -13.67 -7.53
C HIS A 169 1.02 -12.25 -7.77
N GLY A 170 0.30 -11.71 -6.80
CA GLY A 170 -0.27 -10.37 -6.86
C GLY A 170 0.78 -9.35 -6.41
N ASN A 171 1.03 -8.35 -7.24
CA ASN A 171 1.89 -7.22 -6.90
C ASN A 171 1.06 -5.94 -6.80
N ALA A 172 1.17 -5.24 -5.67
CA ALA A 172 0.61 -3.91 -5.53
C ALA A 172 1.68 -2.92 -5.06
N SER A 173 1.84 -1.82 -5.80
CA SER A 173 2.79 -0.76 -5.49
C SER A 173 2.10 0.59 -5.44
N ILE A 174 2.28 1.32 -4.36
CA ILE A 174 1.78 2.69 -4.21
C ILE A 174 2.92 3.61 -3.80
N ASP A 175 3.14 4.67 -4.58
CA ASP A 175 4.08 5.76 -4.27
C ASP A 175 3.34 7.11 -4.25
N GLN A 176 3.23 7.71 -3.07
CA GLN A 176 2.57 8.99 -2.86
C GLN A 176 3.55 10.06 -2.39
N ASN A 177 3.55 11.22 -3.05
CA ASN A 177 4.33 12.38 -2.66
C ASN A 177 3.47 13.64 -2.61
N GLY A 178 3.53 14.37 -1.49
CA GLY A 178 2.93 15.68 -1.35
C GLY A 178 2.01 15.74 -0.15
N SER A 179 0.83 16.35 -0.29
CA SER A 179 -0.11 16.48 0.83
C SER A 179 -1.52 15.99 0.54
N HIS A 180 -2.18 15.39 1.52
CA HIS A 180 -3.59 14.99 1.45
C HIS A 180 -3.93 14.03 0.30
N ASN A 181 -2.95 13.32 -0.27
CA ASN A 181 -3.23 12.35 -1.34
C ASN A 181 -3.84 11.07 -0.76
N ASN A 182 -4.75 10.44 -1.50
CA ASN A 182 -5.42 9.20 -1.13
C ASN A 182 -5.28 8.15 -2.24
N ALA A 183 -4.67 7.00 -1.92
CA ALA A 183 -4.42 5.93 -2.88
C ALA A 183 -4.92 4.61 -2.33
N VAL A 184 -5.71 3.90 -3.13
CA VAL A 184 -6.27 2.60 -2.77
C VAL A 184 -5.99 1.58 -3.86
N ALA A 185 -5.31 0.49 -3.54
CA ALA A 185 -5.18 -0.67 -4.42
C ALA A 185 -5.90 -1.87 -3.81
N THR A 186 -6.79 -2.51 -4.57
CA THR A 186 -7.50 -3.72 -4.13
C THR A 186 -7.36 -4.80 -5.18
N GLN A 187 -6.84 -5.96 -4.78
CA GLN A 187 -6.75 -7.15 -5.60
C GLN A 187 -7.49 -8.29 -4.91
N THR A 188 -8.45 -8.90 -5.59
CA THR A 188 -9.25 -10.01 -5.04
C THR A 188 -9.31 -11.14 -6.04
N LYS A 189 -8.90 -12.35 -5.63
CA LYS A 189 -8.84 -13.54 -6.51
C LYS A 189 -8.04 -13.27 -7.78
N VAL A 190 -6.85 -12.66 -7.62
CA VAL A 190 -5.98 -12.37 -8.76
C VAL A 190 -4.83 -13.36 -8.85
N ASP A 191 -4.35 -13.59 -10.08
CA ASP A 191 -3.15 -14.36 -10.37
C ASP A 191 -2.22 -13.59 -11.31
N PHE A 192 -0.93 -13.50 -11.00
CA PHE A 192 0.09 -12.77 -11.78
C PHE A 192 -0.33 -11.33 -12.18
N SER A 193 -0.91 -10.58 -11.25
CA SER A 193 -1.52 -9.28 -11.57
C SER A 193 -0.86 -8.12 -10.82
N GLU A 194 -0.79 -6.96 -11.47
CA GLU A 194 -0.07 -5.79 -10.98
C GLU A 194 -0.99 -4.56 -10.85
N ALA A 195 -0.99 -3.91 -9.69
CA ALA A 195 -1.67 -2.65 -9.45
C ALA A 195 -0.66 -1.59 -8.97
N ASN A 196 -0.37 -0.61 -9.82
CA ASN A 196 0.59 0.46 -9.58
C ASN A 196 -0.11 1.81 -9.51
N ILE A 197 0.10 2.55 -8.41
CA ILE A 197 -0.41 3.92 -8.24
C ILE A 197 0.74 4.84 -7.90
N LYS A 198 0.89 5.92 -8.65
CA LYS A 198 1.82 7.01 -8.36
C LYS A 198 1.09 8.34 -8.30
N GLN A 199 1.19 9.04 -7.17
CA GLN A 199 0.58 10.36 -7.00
C GLN A 199 1.63 11.38 -6.55
N SER A 200 1.66 12.53 -7.20
CA SER A 200 2.47 13.68 -6.80
C SER A 200 1.62 14.94 -6.75
N GLY A 201 1.72 15.69 -5.66
CA GLY A 201 1.02 16.97 -5.49
C GLY A 201 0.02 16.95 -4.32
N ASN A 202 -1.12 17.62 -4.47
CA ASN A 202 -2.04 17.84 -3.36
C ASN A 202 -3.43 17.25 -3.62
N SER A 203 -4.03 16.61 -2.62
CA SER A 203 -5.44 16.17 -2.66
C SER A 203 -5.81 15.24 -3.83
N ASN A 204 -4.84 14.53 -4.42
CA ASN A 204 -5.14 13.59 -5.49
C ASN A 204 -5.76 12.31 -4.93
N THR A 205 -6.74 11.74 -5.64
CA THR A 205 -7.38 10.46 -5.30
C THR A 205 -7.19 9.46 -6.43
N ALA A 206 -6.67 8.28 -6.10
CA ALA A 206 -6.46 7.19 -7.06
C ALA A 206 -6.95 5.86 -6.48
N LYS A 207 -7.69 5.10 -7.28
CA LYS A 207 -8.17 3.77 -6.90
C LYS A 207 -7.95 2.78 -8.04
N ALA A 208 -7.24 1.69 -7.75
CA ALA A 208 -7.06 0.57 -8.67
C ALA A 208 -7.71 -0.69 -8.09
N ILE A 209 -8.63 -1.29 -8.83
CA ILE A 209 -9.37 -2.48 -8.42
C ILE A 209 -9.15 -3.59 -9.47
N GLN A 210 -8.72 -4.75 -9.01
CA GLN A 210 -8.63 -5.95 -9.83
C GLN A 210 -9.39 -7.09 -9.14
N LYS A 211 -10.34 -7.69 -9.86
CA LYS A 211 -11.21 -8.74 -9.33
C LYS A 211 -11.34 -9.89 -10.31
N ASP A 212 -11.18 -11.12 -9.82
CA ASP A 212 -11.29 -12.35 -10.62
C ASP A 212 -10.41 -12.24 -11.88
N ALA A 213 -9.14 -11.88 -11.68
CA ALA A 213 -8.29 -11.38 -12.74
C ALA A 213 -6.98 -12.17 -12.87
N GLN A 214 -6.52 -12.41 -14.10
CA GLN A 214 -5.29 -13.15 -14.37
C GLN A 214 -4.40 -12.40 -15.37
N GLN A 215 -3.14 -12.18 -15.02
CA GLN A 215 -2.19 -11.44 -15.86
C GLN A 215 -2.68 -10.03 -16.22
N VAL A 216 -3.32 -9.33 -15.28
CA VAL A 216 -3.83 -7.96 -15.53
C VAL A 216 -2.88 -6.91 -14.93
N GLY A 217 -2.77 -5.76 -15.61
CA GLY A 217 -1.94 -4.64 -15.19
C GLY A 217 -2.74 -3.35 -15.13
N SER A 218 -2.66 -2.64 -14.00
CA SER A 218 -3.23 -1.31 -13.85
C SER A 218 -2.15 -0.33 -13.40
N THR A 219 -2.02 0.79 -14.11
CA THR A 219 -1.17 1.91 -13.71
C THR A 219 -1.97 3.20 -13.67
N ILE A 220 -1.92 3.89 -12.53
CA ILE A 220 -2.46 5.25 -12.36
C ILE A 220 -1.32 6.18 -12.00
N THR A 221 -1.13 7.25 -12.78
CA THR A 221 -0.20 8.33 -12.48
C THR A 221 -0.94 9.66 -12.43
N GLN A 222 -0.84 10.37 -11.30
CA GLN A 222 -1.44 11.69 -11.11
C GLN A 222 -0.39 12.69 -10.68
N ASN A 223 -0.30 13.83 -11.38
CA ASN A 223 0.59 14.92 -11.07
C ASN A 223 -0.18 16.25 -11.05
N GLY A 224 -0.40 16.82 -9.87
CA GLY A 224 -1.05 18.11 -9.70
C GLY A 224 -1.99 18.15 -8.50
N THR A 225 -3.13 18.83 -8.64
CA THR A 225 -4.06 19.07 -7.52
C THR A 225 -5.46 18.54 -7.81
N ASP A 226 -6.10 17.89 -6.83
CA ASP A 226 -7.48 17.42 -6.91
C ASP A 226 -7.79 16.48 -8.10
N ASN A 227 -6.81 15.75 -8.62
CA ASN A 227 -7.08 14.78 -9.68
C ASN A 227 -7.74 13.52 -9.11
N ASN A 228 -8.67 12.92 -9.86
CA ASN A 228 -9.37 11.70 -9.50
C ASN A 228 -9.25 10.63 -10.59
N ALA A 229 -8.79 9.44 -10.23
CA ALA A 229 -8.60 8.33 -11.15
C ALA A 229 -9.11 7.01 -10.57
N LEU A 230 -9.88 6.28 -11.36
CA LEU A 230 -10.37 4.94 -11.04
C LEU A 230 -10.06 3.98 -12.19
N THR A 231 -9.44 2.86 -11.86
CA THR A 231 -9.36 1.68 -12.74
C THR A 231 -10.05 0.50 -12.11
N GLU A 232 -10.85 -0.21 -12.89
CA GLU A 232 -11.47 -1.48 -12.51
C GLU A 232 -11.25 -2.51 -13.61
N GLN A 233 -10.63 -3.64 -13.27
CA GLN A 233 -10.32 -4.70 -14.21
C GLN A 233 -10.80 -6.07 -13.72
N SER A 234 -11.39 -6.84 -14.63
CA SER A 234 -11.72 -8.26 -14.43
C SER A 234 -11.40 -9.09 -15.69
N GLY A 235 -11.13 -10.39 -15.52
CA GLY A 235 -10.77 -11.26 -16.64
C GLY A 235 -9.26 -11.36 -16.88
N LYS A 236 -8.82 -11.50 -18.14
CA LYS A 236 -7.43 -11.93 -18.45
C LYS A 236 -6.69 -10.96 -19.35
N LYS A 237 -5.41 -10.72 -19.06
CA LYS A 237 -4.49 -9.95 -19.94
C LYS A 237 -4.99 -8.53 -20.28
N ASN A 238 -5.69 -7.89 -19.35
CA ASN A 238 -6.14 -6.52 -19.49
C ASN A 238 -5.07 -5.55 -18.97
N VAL A 239 -4.86 -4.45 -19.69
CA VAL A 239 -3.92 -3.39 -19.35
C VAL A 239 -4.65 -2.04 -19.34
N SER A 240 -4.61 -1.36 -18.20
CA SER A 240 -5.21 -0.03 -18.02
C SER A 240 -4.17 0.98 -17.58
N ASN A 241 -4.06 2.10 -18.28
CA ASN A 241 -3.18 3.20 -17.92
C ASN A 241 -3.94 4.53 -17.88
N ILE A 242 -3.90 5.21 -16.73
CA ILE A 242 -4.40 6.57 -16.56
C ILE A 242 -3.23 7.49 -16.20
N ASN A 243 -3.05 8.55 -16.98
CA ASN A 243 -2.10 9.63 -16.71
C ASN A 243 -2.84 10.97 -16.64
N GLN A 244 -2.80 11.63 -15.48
CA GLN A 244 -3.41 12.94 -15.26
C GLN A 244 -2.36 13.95 -14.85
N LYS A 245 -2.28 15.05 -15.60
CA LYS A 245 -1.42 16.20 -15.32
C LYS A 245 -2.27 17.47 -15.26
N GLY A 246 -2.11 18.24 -14.19
CA GLY A 246 -2.88 19.47 -13.97
C GLY A 246 -3.86 19.33 -12.83
N ASN A 247 -5.02 19.98 -12.92
CA ASN A 247 -5.91 20.14 -11.78
C ASN A 247 -7.32 19.63 -12.08
N LYS A 248 -7.97 18.98 -11.10
CA LYS A 248 -9.36 18.53 -11.16
C LYS A 248 -9.69 17.58 -12.33
N ASN A 249 -8.70 16.91 -12.90
CA ASN A 249 -8.96 15.94 -13.97
C ASN A 249 -9.61 14.68 -13.38
N GLN A 250 -10.54 14.08 -14.12
CA GLN A 250 -11.30 12.91 -13.70
C GLN A 250 -11.23 11.85 -14.80
N ALA A 251 -10.78 10.65 -14.43
CA ALA A 251 -10.68 9.52 -15.35
C ALA A 251 -11.24 8.25 -14.70
N SER A 252 -12.10 7.54 -15.43
CA SER A 252 -12.62 6.23 -15.04
C SER A 252 -12.41 5.25 -16.18
N LEU A 253 -11.82 4.11 -15.88
CA LEU A 253 -11.52 3.06 -16.85
C LEU A 253 -11.98 1.72 -16.31
N THR A 254 -12.92 1.10 -17.01
CA THR A 254 -13.44 -0.24 -16.69
C THR A 254 -13.12 -1.21 -17.84
N GLN A 255 -12.44 -2.31 -17.51
CA GLN A 255 -12.11 -3.38 -18.45
C GLN A 255 -12.64 -4.72 -17.95
N ALA A 256 -13.35 -5.43 -18.82
CA ALA A 256 -13.82 -6.78 -18.55
C ALA A 256 -13.53 -7.70 -19.72
N GLY A 257 -13.24 -8.96 -19.41
CA GLY A 257 -12.98 -9.99 -20.41
C GLY A 257 -11.50 -10.12 -20.75
N VAL A 258 -11.16 -10.34 -22.02
CA VAL A 258 -9.81 -10.75 -22.44
C VAL A 258 -9.13 -9.74 -23.36
N ALA A 259 -7.86 -9.43 -23.08
CA ALA A 259 -6.94 -8.68 -23.94
C ALA A 259 -7.42 -7.25 -24.27
N ASN A 260 -7.89 -6.51 -23.28
CA ASN A 260 -8.25 -5.11 -23.44
C ASN A 260 -7.07 -4.22 -23.03
N GLU A 261 -6.72 -3.25 -23.87
CA GLU A 261 -5.73 -2.22 -23.59
C GLU A 261 -6.36 -0.83 -23.70
N SER A 262 -6.21 -0.04 -22.64
CA SER A 262 -6.80 1.30 -22.52
C SER A 262 -5.79 2.30 -21.99
N LEU A 263 -5.68 3.43 -22.67
CA LEU A 263 -4.88 4.58 -22.26
C LEU A 263 -5.76 5.82 -22.12
N VAL A 264 -5.69 6.49 -20.98
CA VAL A 264 -6.29 7.81 -20.76
C VAL A 264 -5.19 8.79 -20.37
N SER A 265 -5.05 9.87 -21.14
CA SER A 265 -4.11 10.97 -20.88
C SER A 265 -4.87 12.28 -20.81
N GLN A 266 -4.83 12.95 -19.65
CA GLN A 266 -5.48 14.24 -19.43
C GLN A 266 -4.43 15.27 -18.99
N ASN A 267 -4.30 16.35 -19.73
CA ASN A 267 -3.39 17.45 -19.44
C ASN A 267 -4.16 18.79 -19.43
N GLY A 268 -4.36 19.36 -18.24
CA GLY A 268 -5.02 20.65 -18.08
C GLY A 268 -5.96 20.70 -16.88
N TYR A 269 -7.07 21.44 -17.01
CA TYR A 269 -8.02 21.69 -15.93
C TYR A 269 -9.39 21.05 -16.20
N ASP A 270 -9.92 20.30 -15.24
CA ASP A 270 -11.31 19.78 -15.24
C ASP A 270 -11.67 18.92 -16.47
N ASN A 271 -10.70 18.15 -17.00
CA ASN A 271 -11.01 17.20 -18.06
C ASN A 271 -11.66 15.93 -17.49
N LYS A 272 -12.60 15.35 -18.23
CA LYS A 272 -13.36 14.14 -17.87
C LYS A 272 -13.24 13.09 -18.97
N ALA A 273 -12.80 11.90 -18.59
CA ALA A 273 -12.63 10.77 -19.50
C ALA A 273 -13.24 9.50 -18.90
N GLN A 274 -14.09 8.83 -19.67
CA GLN A 274 -14.61 7.51 -19.32
C GLN A 274 -14.30 6.51 -20.43
N VAL A 275 -13.74 5.36 -20.05
CA VAL A 275 -13.47 4.24 -20.96
C VAL A 275 -14.12 2.98 -20.42
N ASN A 276 -14.94 2.32 -21.24
CA ASN A 276 -15.50 1.00 -20.96
C ASN A 276 -15.11 0.03 -22.08
N GLN A 277 -14.35 -1.02 -21.77
CA GLN A 277 -13.95 -2.05 -22.73
C GLN A 277 -14.40 -3.44 -22.30
N PHE A 278 -15.15 -4.12 -23.19
CA PHE A 278 -15.67 -5.46 -22.99
C PHE A 278 -15.14 -6.40 -24.07
N GLY A 279 -14.07 -7.12 -23.73
CA GLY A 279 -13.34 -8.00 -24.64
C GLY A 279 -13.86 -9.43 -24.62
N THR A 280 -14.15 -10.00 -25.78
CA THR A 280 -14.66 -11.39 -25.89
C THR A 280 -13.57 -12.43 -26.16
N GLY A 281 -12.29 -12.03 -26.22
CA GLY A 281 -11.17 -12.87 -26.64
C GLY A 281 -10.89 -12.82 -28.15
N GLY A 282 -9.70 -13.27 -28.57
CA GLY A 282 -9.21 -13.12 -29.94
C GLY A 282 -8.14 -12.04 -30.04
N LYS A 283 -8.31 -11.06 -30.94
CA LYS A 283 -7.43 -9.89 -31.05
C LYS A 283 -7.73 -8.89 -29.93
N ALA A 284 -6.68 -8.23 -29.44
CA ALA A 284 -6.81 -7.25 -28.38
C ALA A 284 -7.66 -6.04 -28.82
N ASN A 285 -8.44 -5.48 -27.88
CA ASN A 285 -9.11 -4.20 -28.08
C ASN A 285 -8.21 -3.07 -27.58
N TYR A 286 -8.04 -2.03 -28.37
CA TYR A 286 -7.25 -0.85 -28.03
C TYR A 286 -8.15 0.39 -27.95
N SER A 287 -8.04 1.13 -26.86
CA SER A 287 -8.68 2.43 -26.72
C SER A 287 -7.72 3.49 -26.18
N SER A 288 -7.88 4.71 -26.68
CA SER A 288 -7.10 5.85 -26.24
C SER A 288 -7.98 7.10 -26.11
N ILE A 289 -7.87 7.82 -25.00
CA ILE A 289 -8.40 9.17 -24.83
C ILE A 289 -7.23 10.09 -24.50
N SER A 290 -7.04 11.15 -25.29
CA SER A 290 -6.06 12.22 -25.05
C SER A 290 -6.76 13.57 -25.02
N GLN A 291 -6.73 14.24 -23.87
CA GLN A 291 -7.33 15.57 -23.66
C GLN A 291 -6.24 16.55 -23.25
N THR A 292 -5.98 17.57 -24.06
CA THR A 292 -5.03 18.65 -23.73
C THR A 292 -5.76 19.99 -23.78
N GLY A 293 -6.02 20.59 -22.63
CA GLY A 293 -6.83 21.80 -22.52
C GLY A 293 -7.77 21.71 -21.32
N ASN A 294 -8.88 22.45 -21.34
CA ASN A 294 -9.75 22.60 -20.18
C ASN A 294 -11.17 22.13 -20.46
N SER A 295 -11.81 21.54 -19.46
CA SER A 295 -13.24 21.19 -19.45
C SER A 295 -13.67 20.26 -20.58
N TYR A 296 -12.76 19.43 -21.08
CA TYR A 296 -13.10 18.42 -22.07
C TYR A 296 -13.86 17.25 -21.46
N SER A 297 -14.76 16.66 -22.23
CA SER A 297 -15.46 15.43 -21.89
C SER A 297 -15.35 14.43 -23.02
N ALA A 298 -14.92 13.21 -22.70
CA ALA A 298 -14.78 12.11 -23.65
C ALA A 298 -15.32 10.82 -23.03
N ASN A 299 -16.11 10.09 -23.81
CA ASN A 299 -16.64 8.78 -23.45
C ASN A 299 -16.30 7.81 -24.58
N LEU A 300 -15.67 6.68 -24.25
CA LEU A 300 -15.30 5.65 -25.21
C LEU A 300 -15.81 4.30 -24.70
N THR A 301 -16.59 3.61 -25.52
CA THR A 301 -17.08 2.25 -25.22
C THR A 301 -16.74 1.32 -26.38
N GLN A 302 -16.20 0.13 -26.06
CA GLN A 302 -15.90 -0.91 -27.05
C GLN A 302 -16.42 -2.27 -26.57
N HIS A 303 -16.97 -3.03 -27.52
CA HIS A 303 -17.41 -4.42 -27.33
C HIS A 303 -16.85 -5.31 -28.44
N GLY A 304 -16.40 -6.52 -28.10
CA GLY A 304 -15.97 -7.52 -29.08
C GLY A 304 -14.46 -7.75 -29.09
N SER A 305 -13.85 -7.94 -30.26
CA SER A 305 -12.42 -8.23 -30.41
C SER A 305 -11.81 -7.44 -31.58
N GLY A 306 -10.53 -7.06 -31.45
CA GLY A 306 -9.79 -6.34 -32.48
C GLY A 306 -10.24 -4.89 -32.71
N ASN A 307 -11.00 -4.30 -31.80
CA ASN A 307 -11.43 -2.91 -31.94
C ASN A 307 -10.29 -1.94 -31.65
N VAL A 308 -10.22 -0.85 -32.40
CA VAL A 308 -9.31 0.27 -32.14
C VAL A 308 -10.13 1.56 -32.14
N ALA A 309 -10.07 2.34 -31.07
CA ALA A 309 -10.76 3.63 -30.97
C ALA A 309 -9.87 4.66 -30.28
N GLY A 310 -9.90 5.90 -30.79
CA GLY A 310 -9.12 7.00 -30.26
C GLY A 310 -9.97 8.28 -30.20
N ILE A 311 -9.90 9.00 -29.09
CA ILE A 311 -10.44 10.35 -28.97
C ILE A 311 -9.27 11.29 -28.65
N VAL A 312 -9.12 12.34 -29.43
CA VAL A 312 -8.12 13.39 -29.20
C VAL A 312 -8.84 14.74 -29.16
N GLN A 313 -8.64 15.50 -28.09
CA GLN A 313 -9.17 16.84 -27.88
C GLN A 313 -7.99 17.79 -27.54
N HIS A 314 -7.92 18.92 -28.25
CA HIS A 314 -6.93 19.99 -28.09
C HIS A 314 -7.66 21.31 -27.99
#